data_AF-A0A7Z9UUG9-F1
#
_entry.id   AF-A0A7Z9UUG9-F1
#
_cell.length_a   1.000
_cell.length_b   1.000
_cell.length_c   1.000
_cell.angle_alpha   90.00
_cell.angle_beta   90.00
_cell.angle_gamma   90.00
#
_symmetry.space_group_name_H-M   'P 1'
#
loop_
_entity.id
_entity.type
_entity.pdbx_description
1 polymer ?
#
loop_
_entity_poly.entity_id
_entity_poly.type
_entity_poly.pdbx_seq_one_letter_code
_entity_poly.pdbx_strand_id
1 'polypeptide(L)'
;MAKGIDSISLPLKPTTPMYARDVLAKLNATLVIRYNQQGKYFQGFTEKFPGDGFEIEGGRGYIVNTRESQIVPFSGIAWANQPSKTFSTAPSNLFEGNTWAFMVTVDPGSMSNLNFSVKNQRTGNLAHISQPDSDSIQQAIWADWSRQPVVEVGDLIEISIHNQFQVLEKCLRTVQMAYARAPYYAQYALLIEEYFKDPDPSLINRNMRFIRAVMEILDIRTRFITSSSLGITSKNTQLLVDLLKEIGADTYLCGDGACGYQQDKLFSDNGIILEYNRLIALCIQSIGNYVPNSSYLGYPCSTHYLMFH
;
A
#
# COMPACT_ATOMS: atom_id res chain seq x y z
N MET A 1 28.72 -14.27 12.39
CA MET A 1 28.23 -13.15 11.57
C MET A 1 29.33 -12.13 11.46
N ALA A 2 29.50 -11.54 10.27
CA ALA A 2 30.40 -10.40 10.09
C ALA A 2 29.76 -9.13 10.66
N LYS A 3 30.58 -8.10 10.91
CA LYS A 3 30.14 -6.73 11.20
C LYS A 3 29.43 -6.13 9.99
N GLY A 4 28.35 -5.37 10.21
CA GLY A 4 27.61 -4.65 9.17
C GLY A 4 26.28 -5.30 8.80
N ILE A 5 25.75 -4.93 7.63
CA ILE A 5 24.43 -5.36 7.16
C ILE A 5 24.51 -6.76 6.53
N ASP A 6 23.80 -7.72 7.14
CA ASP A 6 23.75 -9.11 6.68
C ASP A 6 22.32 -9.67 6.70
N SER A 7 22.08 -10.72 5.90
CA SER A 7 20.82 -11.45 5.84
C SER A 7 20.94 -12.78 6.60
N ILE A 8 20.05 -13.02 7.55
CA ILE A 8 20.08 -14.20 8.41
C ILE A 8 18.75 -14.94 8.39
N SER A 9 18.80 -16.24 8.62
CA SER A 9 17.62 -17.06 8.95
C SER A 9 17.94 -17.85 10.21
N LEU A 10 16.99 -17.95 11.14
CA LEU A 10 17.23 -18.74 12.34
C LEU A 10 17.28 -20.23 12.03
N PRO A 11 18.40 -20.91 12.36
CA PRO A 11 18.57 -22.32 12.01
C PRO A 11 17.69 -23.24 12.86
N LEU A 12 17.42 -22.86 14.12
CA LEU A 12 16.67 -23.64 15.09
C LEU A 12 15.56 -22.80 15.71
N LYS A 13 14.43 -23.45 16.02
CA LYS A 13 13.31 -22.90 16.76
C LYS A 13 13.70 -22.75 18.23
N PRO A 14 13.75 -21.52 18.76
CA PRO A 14 14.02 -21.31 20.18
C PRO A 14 12.92 -21.94 21.05
N THR A 15 13.29 -22.36 22.27
CA THR A 15 12.36 -22.98 23.23
C THR A 15 11.33 -21.99 23.78
N THR A 16 11.68 -20.70 23.84
CA THR A 16 10.76 -19.60 24.14
C THR A 16 10.54 -18.76 22.88
N PRO A 17 9.36 -18.17 22.66
CA PRO A 17 9.16 -17.20 21.58
C PRO A 17 10.24 -16.12 21.64
N MET A 18 10.82 -15.81 20.48
CA MET A 18 11.89 -14.84 20.34
C MET A 18 11.36 -13.69 19.49
N TYR A 19 11.55 -12.46 19.94
CA TYR A 19 11.10 -11.26 19.26
C TYR A 19 12.28 -10.46 18.67
N ALA A 20 11.97 -9.44 17.87
CA ALA A 20 12.96 -8.58 17.24
C ALA A 20 13.90 -7.93 18.28
N ARG A 21 13.40 -7.55 19.45
CA ARG A 21 14.20 -7.06 20.58
C ARG A 21 15.21 -8.09 21.07
N ASP A 22 14.81 -9.34 21.22
CA ASP A 22 15.69 -10.41 21.68
C ASP A 22 16.80 -10.69 20.65
N VAL A 23 16.45 -10.69 19.36
CA VAL A 23 17.43 -10.85 18.27
C VAL A 23 18.40 -9.68 18.24
N LEU A 24 17.91 -8.45 18.39
CA LEU A 24 18.74 -7.25 18.40
C LEU A 24 19.78 -7.33 19.53
N ALA A 25 19.34 -7.68 20.75
CA ALA A 25 20.22 -7.85 21.90
C ALA A 25 21.20 -9.02 21.71
N LYS A 26 20.70 -10.20 21.30
CA LYS A 26 21.50 -11.42 21.14
C LYS A 26 22.56 -11.29 20.05
N LEU A 27 22.29 -10.51 19.00
CA LEU A 27 23.22 -10.28 17.89
C LEU A 27 24.04 -9.00 18.03
N ASN A 28 23.92 -8.27 19.14
CA ASN A 28 24.50 -6.94 19.32
C ASN A 28 24.29 -6.06 18.06
N ALA A 29 23.07 -6.08 17.55
CA ALA A 29 22.69 -5.40 16.31
C ALA A 29 22.09 -4.02 16.60
N THR A 30 22.15 -3.11 15.63
CA THR A 30 21.47 -1.81 15.73
C THR A 30 20.08 -1.83 15.10
N LEU A 31 19.81 -2.80 14.23
CA LEU A 31 18.64 -2.84 13.37
C LEU A 31 18.31 -4.29 13.01
N VAL A 32 17.02 -4.61 13.03
CA VAL A 32 16.46 -5.87 12.50
C VAL A 32 15.30 -5.51 11.57
N ILE A 33 15.30 -6.01 10.33
CA ILE A 33 14.22 -5.81 9.35
C ILE A 33 13.69 -7.17 8.92
N ARG A 34 12.36 -7.29 8.81
CA ARG A 34 11.67 -8.39 8.14
C ARG A 34 10.82 -7.89 6.98
N TYR A 35 10.50 -8.78 6.05
CA TYR A 35 9.48 -8.55 5.04
C TYR A 35 8.15 -9.16 5.49
N ASN A 36 7.13 -8.32 5.70
CA ASN A 36 5.76 -8.75 5.98
C ASN A 36 5.08 -9.16 4.67
N GLN A 37 4.86 -10.47 4.49
CA GLN A 37 4.23 -11.02 3.29
C GLN A 37 2.73 -10.69 3.17
N GLN A 38 2.02 -10.56 4.29
CA GLN A 38 0.58 -10.27 4.27
C GLN A 38 0.33 -8.83 3.79
N GLY A 39 1.10 -7.88 4.32
CA GLY A 39 1.01 -6.47 3.95
C GLY A 39 1.90 -6.05 2.78
N LYS A 40 2.78 -6.93 2.30
CA LYS A 40 3.80 -6.67 1.26
C LYS A 40 4.68 -5.44 1.56
N TYR A 41 5.12 -5.33 2.82
CA TYR A 41 5.95 -4.20 3.27
C TYR A 41 7.14 -4.66 4.11
N PHE A 42 8.16 -3.82 4.21
CA PHE A 42 9.26 -4.02 5.16
C PHE A 42 8.89 -3.46 6.53
N GLN A 43 9.21 -4.22 7.58
CA GLN A 43 9.02 -3.83 8.97
C GLN A 43 10.36 -3.91 9.69
N GLY A 44 10.80 -2.82 10.28
CA GLY A 44 12.04 -2.72 11.02
C GLY A 44 11.83 -2.62 12.54
N PHE A 45 12.91 -2.85 13.28
CA PHE A 45 12.97 -2.71 14.72
C PHE A 45 14.36 -2.17 15.12
N THR A 46 14.37 -1.20 16.03
CA THR A 46 15.58 -0.64 16.67
C THR A 46 15.32 -0.45 18.16
N GLU A 47 16.37 -0.23 18.95
CA GLU A 47 16.27 0.01 20.40
C GLU A 47 15.34 1.16 20.81
N LYS A 48 15.09 2.12 19.90
CA LYS A 48 14.21 3.26 20.15
C LYS A 48 12.72 2.93 20.03
N PHE A 49 12.36 1.77 19.49
CA PHE A 49 10.96 1.38 19.33
C PHE A 49 10.36 0.88 20.65
N PRO A 50 9.12 1.30 20.98
CA PRO A 50 8.38 0.71 22.09
C PRO A 50 8.05 -0.77 21.80
N GLY A 51 7.95 -1.57 22.87
CA GLY A 51 7.61 -2.99 22.77
C GLY A 51 8.73 -3.89 22.20
N ASP A 52 8.42 -5.18 22.05
CA ASP A 52 9.40 -6.20 21.66
C ASP A 52 9.57 -6.32 20.13
N GLY A 53 8.78 -5.57 19.36
CA GLY A 53 8.75 -5.61 17.91
C GLY A 53 7.94 -6.80 17.42
N PHE A 54 8.44 -7.47 16.39
CA PHE A 54 7.77 -8.63 15.79
C PHE A 54 8.33 -9.96 16.27
N GLU A 55 7.48 -10.99 16.33
CA GLU A 55 7.91 -12.36 16.59
C GLU A 55 8.75 -12.88 15.43
N ILE A 56 9.72 -13.72 15.79
CA ILE A 56 10.66 -14.33 14.87
C ILE A 56 10.21 -15.75 14.54
N GLU A 57 10.09 -16.02 13.25
CA GLU A 57 9.52 -17.23 12.69
C GLU A 57 10.56 -17.99 11.86
N GLY A 58 10.48 -19.31 11.90
CA GLY A 58 11.28 -20.20 11.06
C GLY A 58 10.97 -20.04 9.58
N GLY A 59 11.97 -20.31 8.74
CA GLY A 59 11.82 -20.25 7.29
C GLY A 59 11.74 -18.83 6.72
N ARG A 60 11.99 -17.80 7.54
CA ARG A 60 12.06 -16.39 7.10
C ARG A 60 13.49 -15.86 7.12
N GLY A 61 13.75 -14.94 6.19
CA GLY A 61 14.97 -14.14 6.16
C GLY A 61 14.77 -12.81 6.91
N TYR A 62 15.76 -12.43 7.69
CA TYR A 62 15.83 -11.19 8.46
C TYR A 62 17.09 -10.44 8.06
N ILE A 63 17.00 -9.13 7.87
CA ILE A 63 18.17 -8.28 7.64
C ILE A 63 18.58 -7.71 8.99
N VAL A 64 19.86 -7.86 9.35
CA VAL A 64 20.39 -7.36 10.61
C VAL A 64 21.63 -6.51 10.36
N ASN A 65 21.80 -5.44 11.15
CA ASN A 65 23.03 -4.65 11.14
C ASN A 65 23.80 -4.88 12.43
N THR A 66 24.84 -5.71 12.41
CA THR A 66 25.64 -6.06 13.60
C THR A 66 26.73 -5.02 13.86
N ARG A 67 26.97 -4.68 15.13
CA ARG A 67 28.01 -3.71 15.52
C ARG A 67 29.42 -4.27 15.35
N GLU A 68 29.57 -5.57 15.48
CA GLU A 68 30.84 -6.29 15.46
C GLU A 68 30.70 -7.73 14.93
N SER A 69 31.82 -8.30 14.47
CA SER A 69 31.87 -9.68 14.01
C SER A 69 31.87 -10.62 15.21
N GLN A 70 30.88 -11.52 15.29
CA GLN A 70 30.77 -12.47 16.40
C GLN A 70 30.14 -13.81 16.00
N ILE A 71 30.47 -14.87 16.74
CA ILE A 71 29.84 -16.19 16.63
C ILE A 71 28.74 -16.26 17.69
N VAL A 72 27.49 -16.35 17.26
CA VAL A 72 26.34 -16.39 18.15
C VAL A 72 25.73 -17.79 18.13
N PRO A 73 25.76 -18.55 19.24
CA PRO A 73 25.12 -19.85 19.30
C PRO A 73 23.60 -19.70 19.40
N PHE A 74 22.90 -20.48 18.56
CA PHE A 74 21.46 -20.68 18.64
C PHE A 74 21.20 -22.11 19.10
N SER A 75 20.39 -22.25 20.13
CA SER A 75 19.97 -23.54 20.68
C SER A 75 18.47 -23.68 20.54
N GLY A 76 17.99 -24.86 20.16
CA GLY A 76 16.57 -25.07 19.90
C GLY A 76 16.28 -26.40 19.22
N ILE A 77 15.03 -26.57 18.81
CA ILE A 77 14.58 -27.73 18.03
C ILE A 77 14.52 -27.36 16.54
N ALA A 78 14.49 -28.36 15.65
CA ALA A 78 14.30 -28.10 14.23
C ALA A 78 12.94 -27.43 13.96
N TRP A 79 12.91 -26.49 13.02
CA TRP A 79 11.66 -25.86 12.60
C TRP A 79 10.76 -26.86 11.85
N ALA A 80 9.49 -26.95 12.24
CA ALA A 80 8.51 -27.82 11.55
C ALA A 80 8.08 -27.28 10.18
N ASN A 81 8.30 -25.99 9.92
CA ASN A 81 7.94 -25.27 8.70
C ASN A 81 9.17 -25.00 7.80
N GLN A 82 10.18 -25.87 7.82
CA GLN A 82 11.32 -25.72 6.92
C GLN A 82 10.83 -25.75 5.46
N PRO A 83 11.15 -24.72 4.65
CA PRO A 83 10.79 -24.75 3.24
C PRO A 83 11.52 -25.89 2.53
N SER A 84 10.87 -26.48 1.54
CA SER A 84 11.47 -27.41 0.58
C SER A 84 12.80 -26.83 0.06
N LYS A 85 13.81 -27.66 -0.16
CA LYS A 85 15.23 -27.36 -0.54
C LYS A 85 15.45 -26.52 -1.82
N THR A 86 14.54 -25.64 -2.22
CA THR A 86 14.54 -24.87 -3.48
C THR A 86 14.55 -23.36 -3.28
N PHE A 87 15.00 -22.84 -2.13
CA PHE A 87 15.34 -21.42 -2.02
C PHE A 87 16.86 -21.25 -2.02
N SER A 88 17.32 -20.38 -2.92
CA SER A 88 18.71 -19.96 -3.06
C SER A 88 19.28 -19.60 -1.71
N THR A 89 20.37 -20.26 -1.34
CA THR A 89 21.29 -19.79 -0.30
C THR A 89 21.58 -18.30 -0.50
N ALA A 90 21.66 -17.55 0.59
CA ALA A 90 22.10 -16.16 0.54
C ALA A 90 23.45 -16.12 -0.20
N PRO A 91 23.63 -15.26 -1.21
CA PRO A 91 24.89 -15.16 -1.92
C PRO A 91 26.01 -14.83 -0.93
N SER A 92 27.07 -15.62 -0.97
CA SER A 92 28.20 -15.57 -0.03
C SER A 92 29.14 -14.37 -0.21
N ASN A 93 28.85 -13.48 -1.16
CA ASN A 93 29.67 -12.31 -1.42
C ASN A 93 29.33 -11.20 -0.42
N LEU A 94 30.19 -11.07 0.60
CA LEU A 94 30.35 -9.88 1.42
C LEU A 94 30.92 -8.76 0.53
N PHE A 95 30.06 -7.92 -0.04
CA PHE A 95 30.51 -6.68 -0.65
C PHE A 95 30.72 -5.66 0.48
N GLU A 96 31.97 -5.46 0.89
CA GLU A 96 32.33 -4.38 1.82
C GLU A 96 31.93 -3.03 1.21
N GLY A 97 31.08 -2.28 1.92
CA GLY A 97 30.80 -0.87 1.61
C GLY A 97 29.43 -0.56 1.00
N ASN A 98 28.63 -1.54 0.57
CA ASN A 98 27.30 -1.25 0.00
C ASN A 98 26.21 -1.24 1.08
N THR A 99 25.62 -0.08 1.35
CA THR A 99 24.41 0.03 2.19
C THR A 99 23.20 -0.37 1.35
N TRP A 100 22.89 -1.67 1.32
CA TRP A 100 21.78 -2.24 0.56
C TRP A 100 20.46 -2.33 1.33
N ALA A 101 20.49 -2.00 2.62
CA ALA A 101 19.32 -1.74 3.43
C ALA A 101 19.54 -0.50 4.30
N PHE A 102 18.54 0.36 4.40
CA PHE A 102 18.62 1.59 5.18
C PHE A 102 17.26 1.90 5.81
N MET A 103 17.26 2.39 7.04
CA MET A 103 16.05 2.74 7.75
C MET A 103 16.18 4.10 8.42
N VAL A 104 15.15 4.93 8.24
CA VAL A 104 14.97 6.20 8.94
C VAL A 104 13.73 6.07 9.82
N THR A 105 13.87 6.47 11.08
CA THR A 105 12.75 6.56 12.03
C THR A 105 12.28 7.99 12.13
N VAL A 106 10.99 8.21 11.95
CA VAL A 106 10.35 9.51 12.12
C VAL A 106 9.43 9.42 13.33
N ASP A 107 9.71 10.21 14.36
CA ASP A 107 8.84 10.37 15.50
C ASP A 107 7.99 11.64 15.30
N PRO A 108 6.70 11.53 14.94
CA PRO A 108 5.85 12.67 14.72
C PRO A 108 5.38 13.35 16.03
N GLY A 109 5.75 12.82 17.20
CA GLY A 109 5.24 13.31 18.49
C GLY A 109 3.72 13.19 18.57
N SER A 110 3.05 14.26 19.02
CA SER A 110 1.58 14.32 19.12
C SER A 110 0.87 14.67 17.79
N MET A 111 1.59 14.77 16.67
CA MET A 111 0.99 15.15 15.39
C MET A 111 0.29 13.94 14.75
N SER A 112 -1.05 13.93 14.81
CA SER A 112 -1.89 12.97 14.09
C SER A 112 -2.18 13.42 12.66
N ASN A 113 -2.50 12.47 11.77
CA ASN A 113 -2.93 12.70 10.37
C ASN A 113 -1.87 13.26 9.39
N LEU A 114 -0.57 13.12 9.71
CA LEU A 114 0.51 13.46 8.78
C LEU A 114 0.96 12.22 8.02
N ASN A 115 0.98 12.32 6.69
CA ASN A 115 1.63 11.34 5.83
C ASN A 115 3.08 11.80 5.59
N PHE A 116 4.05 10.92 5.80
CA PHE A 116 5.44 11.23 5.52
C PHE A 116 5.86 10.52 4.24
N SER A 117 6.72 11.15 3.45
CA SER A 117 7.47 10.47 2.42
C SER A 117 8.94 10.75 2.63
N VAL A 118 9.76 9.72 2.50
CA VAL A 118 11.21 9.90 2.55
C VAL A 118 11.78 9.50 1.21
N LYS A 119 12.61 10.36 0.63
CA LYS A 119 13.19 10.20 -0.70
C LYS A 119 14.69 10.37 -0.63
N ASN A 120 15.43 9.49 -1.28
CA ASN A 120 16.83 9.76 -1.60
C ASN A 120 16.89 10.60 -2.88
N GLN A 121 17.48 11.80 -2.83
CA GLN A 121 17.51 12.69 -4.00
C GLN A 121 18.35 12.17 -5.16
N ARG A 122 19.39 11.37 -4.89
CA ARG A 122 20.25 10.79 -5.94
C ARG A 122 19.52 9.71 -6.73
N THR A 123 18.90 8.76 -6.03
CA THR A 123 18.22 7.63 -6.71
C THR A 123 16.81 7.97 -7.13
N GLY A 124 16.19 8.99 -6.53
CA GLY A 124 14.78 9.34 -6.74
C GLY A 124 13.80 8.38 -6.05
N ASN A 125 14.29 7.30 -5.43
CA ASN A 125 13.47 6.23 -4.87
C ASN A 125 12.81 6.65 -3.55
N LEU A 126 11.50 6.44 -3.47
CA LEU A 126 10.73 6.62 -2.24
C LEU A 126 10.92 5.42 -1.31
N ALA A 127 11.12 5.72 -0.03
CA ALA A 127 11.13 4.71 1.02
C ALA A 127 9.75 4.09 1.18
N HIS A 128 9.71 2.81 1.55
CA HIS A 128 8.49 2.21 2.05
C HIS A 128 8.23 2.73 3.48
N ILE A 129 7.08 3.38 3.70
CA ILE A 129 6.65 3.84 5.03
C ILE A 129 5.86 2.71 5.69
N SER A 130 6.26 2.26 6.88
CA SER A 130 5.47 1.30 7.67
C SER A 130 4.10 1.90 8.01
N GLN A 131 3.01 1.15 7.80
CA GLN A 131 1.67 1.63 8.19
C GLN A 131 1.63 1.92 9.70
N PRO A 132 0.95 2.99 10.13
CA PRO A 132 0.89 3.39 11.53
C PRO A 132 -0.02 2.43 12.30
N ASP A 133 0.58 1.46 12.99
CA ASP A 133 -0.05 0.91 14.19
C ASP A 133 0.08 1.98 15.29
N SER A 134 -1.02 2.71 15.51
CA SER A 134 -1.32 3.59 16.67
C SER A 134 -0.15 4.40 17.26
N ASP A 135 -0.11 5.71 17.01
CA ASP A 135 0.68 6.74 17.74
C ASP A 135 2.19 6.49 17.93
N SER A 136 2.75 5.53 17.20
CA SER A 136 4.12 5.05 17.42
C SER A 136 4.95 5.32 16.17
N ILE A 137 6.07 6.02 16.35
CA ILE A 137 7.23 6.18 15.45
C ILE A 137 7.06 5.52 14.06
N GLN A 138 6.98 6.32 13.01
CA GLN A 138 6.94 5.82 11.63
C GLN A 138 8.33 5.40 11.15
N GLN A 139 8.39 4.40 10.27
CA GLN A 139 9.63 3.89 9.70
C GLN A 139 9.63 4.05 8.19
N ALA A 140 10.68 4.64 7.64
CA ALA A 140 10.97 4.69 6.22
C ALA A 140 12.12 3.70 5.92
N ILE A 141 11.83 2.64 5.16
CA ILE A 141 12.78 1.56 4.89
C ILE A 141 13.04 1.45 3.39
N TRP A 142 14.32 1.37 3.03
CA TRP A 142 14.78 0.90 1.73
C TRP A 142 15.52 -0.42 1.93
N ALA A 143 15.24 -1.42 1.10
CA ALA A 143 15.99 -2.66 1.08
C ALA A 143 15.96 -3.23 -0.35
N ASP A 144 17.12 -3.58 -0.87
CA ASP A 144 17.27 -4.21 -2.18
C ASP A 144 17.81 -5.64 -2.03
N TRP A 145 17.00 -6.62 -2.40
CA TRP A 145 17.37 -8.04 -2.34
C TRP A 145 18.53 -8.41 -3.28
N SER A 146 18.79 -7.62 -4.31
CA SER A 146 19.94 -7.78 -5.21
C SER A 146 21.23 -7.17 -4.65
N ARG A 147 21.20 -6.65 -3.40
CA ARG A 147 22.32 -6.04 -2.67
C ARG A 147 22.94 -4.82 -3.37
N GLN A 148 22.15 -4.10 -4.17
CA GLN A 148 22.55 -2.81 -4.73
C GLN A 148 22.47 -1.71 -3.67
N PRO A 149 23.34 -0.69 -3.75
CA PRO A 149 23.36 0.39 -2.77
C PRO A 149 22.07 1.23 -2.87
N VAL A 150 21.31 1.29 -1.78
CA VAL A 150 20.10 2.13 -1.68
C VAL A 150 20.42 3.54 -1.16
N VAL A 151 21.52 3.68 -0.40
CA VAL A 151 22.04 4.93 0.13
C VAL A 151 23.56 4.89 0.11
N GLU A 152 24.19 6.03 -0.19
CA GLU A 152 25.63 6.23 -0.15
C GLU A 152 25.99 7.37 0.81
N VAL A 153 27.24 7.39 1.32
CA VAL A 153 27.73 8.47 2.17
C VAL A 153 27.73 9.76 1.35
N GLY A 154 27.02 10.78 1.82
CA GLY A 154 26.85 12.06 1.11
C GLY A 154 25.52 12.21 0.37
N ASP A 155 24.69 11.16 0.31
CA ASP A 155 23.33 11.26 -0.23
C ASP A 155 22.48 12.23 0.59
N LEU A 156 21.73 13.09 -0.10
CA LEU A 156 20.72 13.95 0.51
C LEU A 156 19.41 13.17 0.64
N ILE A 157 18.98 12.97 1.89
CA ILE A 157 17.69 12.35 2.23
C ILE A 157 16.67 13.45 2.51
N GLU A 158 15.67 13.54 1.65
CA GLU A 158 14.56 14.48 1.77
C GLU A 158 13.41 13.82 2.54
N ILE A 159 12.94 14.47 3.61
CA ILE A 159 11.75 14.07 4.37
C ILE A 159 10.67 15.11 4.10
N SER A 160 9.59 14.69 3.46
CA SER A 160 8.45 15.55 3.13
C SER A 160 7.26 15.17 3.99
N ILE A 161 6.67 16.17 4.65
CA ILE A 161 5.46 16.01 5.47
C ILE A 161 4.27 16.47 4.63
N HIS A 162 3.32 15.56 4.45
CA HIS A 162 2.10 15.80 3.69
C HIS A 162 0.92 15.84 4.65
N ASN A 163 0.31 17.02 4.78
CA ASN A 163 -0.98 17.14 5.42
C ASN A 163 -2.07 16.73 4.43
N GLN A 164 -2.86 15.70 4.76
CA GLN A 164 -3.94 15.22 3.90
C GLN A 164 -4.94 16.36 3.56
N PHE A 165 -5.20 17.27 4.50
CA PHE A 165 -6.07 18.43 4.26
C PHE A 165 -5.50 19.38 3.20
N GLN A 166 -4.18 19.60 3.20
CA GLN A 166 -3.54 20.47 2.20
C GLN A 166 -3.60 19.85 0.79
N VAL A 167 -3.53 18.52 0.68
CA VAL A 167 -3.70 17.82 -0.60
C VAL A 167 -5.14 17.98 -1.10
N LEU A 168 -6.14 17.83 -0.21
CA LEU A 168 -7.55 17.98 -0.56
C LEU A 168 -7.89 19.41 -1.00
N GLU A 169 -7.34 20.43 -0.35
CA GLU A 169 -7.49 21.81 -0.80
C GLU A 169 -6.92 22.05 -2.20
N LYS A 170 -5.74 21.47 -2.50
CA LYS A 170 -5.16 21.54 -3.85
C LYS A 170 -6.05 20.84 -4.88
N CYS A 171 -6.58 19.67 -4.54
CA CYS A 171 -7.52 18.95 -5.40
C CYS A 171 -8.80 19.77 -5.66
N LEU A 172 -9.38 20.36 -4.62
CA LEU A 172 -10.56 21.24 -4.75
C LEU A 172 -10.28 22.41 -5.70
N ARG A 173 -9.13 23.08 -5.57
CA ARG A 173 -8.74 24.17 -6.48
C ARG A 173 -8.62 23.69 -7.92
N THR A 174 -8.02 22.52 -8.16
CA THR A 174 -7.92 21.94 -9.50
C THR A 174 -9.30 21.66 -10.09
N VAL A 175 -10.21 21.09 -9.30
CA VAL A 175 -11.61 20.84 -9.73
C VAL A 175 -12.31 22.15 -10.05
N GLN A 176 -12.19 23.16 -9.18
CA GLN A 176 -12.74 24.51 -9.41
C GLN A 176 -12.19 25.11 -10.71
N MET A 177 -10.88 25.06 -10.93
CA MET A 177 -10.26 25.62 -12.14
C MET A 177 -10.71 24.90 -13.43
N ALA A 178 -10.86 23.58 -13.38
CA ALA A 178 -11.25 22.77 -14.54
C ALA A 178 -12.75 22.88 -14.87
N TYR A 179 -13.61 22.90 -13.85
CA TYR A 179 -15.07 22.73 -14.01
C TYR A 179 -15.90 23.95 -13.63
N ALA A 180 -15.33 25.06 -13.13
CA ALA A 180 -16.12 26.24 -12.73
C ALA A 180 -17.00 26.82 -13.85
N ARG A 181 -16.63 26.61 -15.12
CA ARG A 181 -17.39 27.06 -16.30
C ARG A 181 -18.26 25.97 -16.90
N ALA A 182 -18.25 24.76 -16.35
CA ALA A 182 -19.06 23.66 -16.85
C ALA A 182 -20.55 23.93 -16.56
N PRO A 183 -21.47 23.51 -17.45
CA PRO A 183 -22.89 23.51 -17.16
C PRO A 183 -23.17 22.82 -15.82
N TYR A 184 -24.06 23.42 -15.01
CA TYR A 184 -24.50 22.91 -13.70
C TYR A 184 -23.43 22.87 -12.60
N TYR A 185 -22.18 23.30 -12.82
CA TYR A 185 -21.16 23.34 -11.76
C TYR A 185 -21.64 24.15 -10.55
N ALA A 186 -22.19 25.35 -10.78
CA ALA A 186 -22.68 26.21 -9.70
C ALA A 186 -23.77 25.55 -8.85
N GLN A 187 -24.59 24.66 -9.44
CA GLN A 187 -25.65 23.95 -8.74
C GLN A 187 -25.10 22.89 -7.77
N TYR A 188 -23.94 22.29 -8.11
CA TYR A 188 -23.35 21.20 -7.33
C TYR A 188 -22.03 21.59 -6.63
N ALA A 189 -21.59 22.84 -6.74
CA ALA A 189 -20.34 23.32 -6.16
C ALA A 189 -20.28 23.08 -4.64
N LEU A 190 -21.39 23.29 -3.92
CA LEU A 190 -21.47 23.04 -2.48
C LEU A 190 -21.20 21.57 -2.14
N LEU A 191 -21.81 20.62 -2.86
CA LEU A 191 -21.59 19.19 -2.65
C LEU A 191 -20.11 18.80 -2.89
N ILE A 192 -19.48 19.38 -3.91
CA ILE A 192 -18.06 19.16 -4.20
C ILE A 192 -17.20 19.75 -3.06
N GLU A 193 -17.51 20.96 -2.60
CA GLU A 193 -16.77 21.59 -1.50
C GLU A 193 -16.90 20.82 -0.19
N GLU A 194 -18.11 20.34 0.14
CA GLU A 194 -18.37 19.51 1.31
C GLU A 194 -17.53 18.23 1.29
N TYR A 195 -17.39 17.59 0.12
CA TYR A 195 -16.49 16.45 -0.02
C TYR A 195 -15.05 16.81 0.33
N PHE A 196 -14.48 17.87 -0.23
CA PHE A 196 -13.07 18.20 0.01
C PHE A 196 -12.79 18.82 1.39
N LYS A 197 -13.78 19.43 2.02
CA LYS A 197 -13.69 20.04 3.36
C LYS A 197 -14.07 19.09 4.49
N ASP A 198 -14.48 17.87 4.17
CA ASP A 198 -14.86 16.87 5.16
C ASP A 198 -13.68 16.54 6.10
N PRO A 199 -13.83 16.75 7.42
CA PRO A 199 -12.76 16.51 8.39
C PRO A 199 -12.48 15.03 8.66
N ASP A 200 -13.31 14.10 8.16
CA ASP A 200 -13.12 12.67 8.36
C ASP A 200 -11.87 12.15 7.61
N PRO A 201 -10.89 11.56 8.32
CA PRO A 201 -9.68 11.03 7.69
C PRO A 201 -9.95 9.75 6.86
N SER A 202 -11.11 9.10 7.03
CA SER A 202 -11.46 7.89 6.28
C SER A 202 -11.92 8.23 4.87
N LEU A 203 -11.07 7.92 3.88
CA LEU A 203 -11.42 8.03 2.46
C LEU A 203 -12.68 7.22 2.11
N ILE A 204 -12.87 6.06 2.73
CA ILE A 204 -14.03 5.21 2.51
C ILE A 204 -15.30 5.92 2.98
N ASN A 205 -15.32 6.41 4.22
CA ASN A 205 -16.50 7.07 4.77
C ASN A 205 -16.86 8.33 3.96
N ARG A 206 -15.85 9.12 3.61
CA ARG A 206 -16.03 10.32 2.79
C ARG A 206 -16.58 10.00 1.40
N ASN A 207 -16.04 9.00 0.71
CA ASN A 207 -16.56 8.54 -0.58
C ASN A 207 -18.01 8.04 -0.45
N MET A 208 -18.32 7.27 0.60
CA MET A 208 -19.66 6.76 0.82
C MET A 208 -20.68 7.86 1.08
N ARG A 209 -20.33 8.92 1.83
CA ARG A 209 -21.19 10.09 2.01
C ARG A 209 -21.46 10.80 0.68
N PHE A 210 -20.43 11.04 -0.11
CA PHE A 210 -20.57 11.70 -1.41
C PHE A 210 -21.42 10.90 -2.39
N ILE A 211 -21.18 9.60 -2.51
CA ILE A 211 -21.97 8.72 -3.40
C ILE A 211 -23.44 8.73 -2.98
N ARG A 212 -23.74 8.66 -1.67
CA ARG A 212 -25.12 8.72 -1.17
C ARG A 212 -25.80 10.05 -1.51
N ALA A 213 -25.10 11.17 -1.35
CA ALA A 213 -25.63 12.48 -1.71
C ALA A 213 -25.90 12.61 -3.22
N VAL A 214 -25.01 12.08 -4.06
CA VAL A 214 -25.23 12.03 -5.51
C VAL A 214 -26.44 11.16 -5.87
N MET A 215 -26.58 9.99 -5.23
CA MET A 215 -27.73 9.11 -5.45
C MET A 215 -29.04 9.77 -5.03
N GLU A 216 -29.06 10.51 -3.93
CA GLU A 216 -30.24 11.26 -3.49
C GLU A 216 -30.65 12.32 -4.52
N ILE A 217 -29.69 13.07 -5.07
CA ILE A 217 -29.92 14.03 -6.15
C ILE A 217 -30.51 13.37 -7.41
N LEU A 218 -30.08 12.14 -7.69
CA LEU A 218 -30.53 11.37 -8.85
C LEU A 218 -31.75 10.47 -8.58
N ASP A 219 -32.33 10.51 -7.36
CA ASP A 219 -33.38 9.61 -6.85
C ASP A 219 -33.07 8.10 -7.08
N ILE A 220 -31.80 7.73 -6.94
CA ILE A 220 -31.35 6.33 -7.04
C ILE A 220 -31.48 5.68 -5.65
N ARG A 221 -32.28 4.62 -5.55
CA ARG A 221 -32.61 3.93 -4.28
C ARG A 221 -31.90 2.60 -4.07
N THR A 222 -30.80 2.37 -4.78
CA THR A 222 -30.06 1.11 -4.76
C THR A 222 -29.47 0.82 -3.37
N ARG A 223 -29.45 -0.46 -3.00
CA ARG A 223 -28.93 -0.92 -1.71
C ARG A 223 -27.39 -0.92 -1.71
N PHE A 224 -26.80 -0.41 -0.62
CA PHE A 224 -25.38 -0.60 -0.34
C PHE A 224 -25.14 -1.80 0.57
N ILE A 225 -24.24 -2.67 0.14
CA ILE A 225 -23.69 -3.74 0.96
C ILE A 225 -22.17 -3.60 0.89
N THR A 226 -21.51 -3.50 2.05
CA THR A 226 -20.05 -3.44 2.11
C THR A 226 -19.47 -4.83 2.17
N SER A 227 -18.39 -5.12 1.42
CA SER A 227 -17.75 -6.44 1.46
C SER A 227 -17.32 -6.86 2.88
N SER A 228 -16.93 -5.90 3.72
CA SER A 228 -16.57 -6.12 5.12
C SER A 228 -17.72 -6.65 5.99
N SER A 229 -18.98 -6.41 5.62
CA SER A 229 -20.14 -6.93 6.38
C SER A 229 -20.46 -8.39 6.04
N LEU A 230 -19.81 -8.96 5.01
CA LEU A 230 -20.09 -10.31 4.51
C LEU A 230 -19.07 -11.35 4.98
N GLY A 231 -18.02 -10.95 5.71
CA GLY A 231 -17.06 -11.89 6.30
C GLY A 231 -16.23 -12.71 5.31
N ILE A 232 -16.17 -12.31 4.04
CA ILE A 232 -15.50 -13.06 2.96
C ILE A 232 -13.98 -12.84 3.03
N THR A 233 -13.22 -13.93 2.92
CA THR A 233 -11.75 -13.94 3.05
C THR A 233 -11.00 -14.24 1.75
N SER A 234 -11.72 -14.55 0.67
CA SER A 234 -11.15 -14.82 -0.64
C SER A 234 -10.55 -13.56 -1.29
N LYS A 235 -9.78 -13.74 -2.36
CA LYS A 235 -9.00 -12.68 -3.01
C LYS A 235 -9.20 -12.70 -4.53
N ASN A 236 -8.88 -11.57 -5.18
CA ASN A 236 -8.92 -11.41 -6.64
C ASN A 236 -10.30 -11.73 -7.21
N THR A 237 -10.39 -12.44 -8.34
CA THR A 237 -11.64 -12.79 -8.99
C THR A 237 -12.56 -13.65 -8.11
N GLN A 238 -11.99 -14.51 -7.26
CA GLN A 238 -12.79 -15.35 -6.35
C GLN A 238 -13.56 -14.52 -5.33
N LEU A 239 -12.99 -13.39 -4.87
CA LEU A 239 -13.69 -12.46 -4.00
C LEU A 239 -14.96 -11.92 -4.66
N LEU A 240 -14.91 -11.58 -5.95
CA LEU A 240 -16.08 -11.07 -6.68
C LEU A 240 -17.17 -12.13 -6.78
N VAL A 241 -16.80 -13.38 -7.12
CA VAL A 241 -17.74 -14.49 -7.21
C VAL A 241 -18.38 -14.80 -5.87
N ASP A 242 -17.59 -14.85 -4.79
CA ASP A 242 -18.11 -15.14 -3.45
C ASP A 242 -19.04 -14.01 -2.96
N LEU A 243 -18.69 -12.75 -3.24
CA LEU A 243 -19.55 -11.60 -2.92
C LEU A 243 -20.90 -11.71 -3.61
N LEU A 244 -20.91 -12.01 -4.92
CA LEU A 244 -22.13 -12.12 -5.71
C LEU A 244 -23.00 -13.29 -5.24
N LYS A 245 -22.40 -14.43 -4.88
CA LYS A 245 -23.12 -15.56 -4.32
C LYS A 245 -23.77 -15.24 -2.97
N GLU A 246 -23.04 -14.60 -2.08
CA GLU A 246 -23.53 -14.26 -0.74
C GLU A 246 -24.75 -13.32 -0.81
N ILE A 247 -24.76 -12.40 -1.78
CA ILE A 247 -25.89 -11.48 -1.98
C ILE A 247 -26.98 -12.05 -2.89
N GLY A 248 -26.78 -13.24 -3.47
CA GLY A 248 -27.71 -13.89 -4.41
C GLY A 248 -27.83 -13.18 -5.76
N ALA A 249 -26.78 -12.50 -6.22
CA ALA A 249 -26.74 -11.84 -7.52
C ALA A 249 -26.41 -12.82 -8.64
N ASP A 250 -27.09 -12.70 -9.77
CA ASP A 250 -26.89 -13.51 -10.97
C ASP A 250 -26.03 -12.80 -12.04
N THR A 251 -25.79 -11.50 -11.89
CA THR A 251 -25.15 -10.66 -12.91
C THR A 251 -24.10 -9.75 -12.30
N TYR A 252 -22.94 -9.65 -12.96
CA TYR A 252 -21.84 -8.76 -12.61
C TYR A 252 -21.55 -7.77 -13.73
N LEU A 253 -21.71 -6.48 -13.42
CA LEU A 253 -21.41 -5.39 -14.34
C LEU A 253 -19.92 -5.03 -14.30
N CYS A 254 -19.20 -5.36 -15.37
CA CYS A 254 -17.79 -5.10 -15.57
C CYS A 254 -17.55 -3.71 -16.17
N GLY A 255 -16.49 -3.02 -15.73
CA GLY A 255 -16.00 -1.81 -16.40
C GLY A 255 -15.05 -2.15 -17.56
N ASP A 256 -14.94 -1.26 -18.55
CA ASP A 256 -14.06 -1.42 -19.73
C ASP A 256 -12.58 -1.66 -19.38
N GLY A 257 -12.13 -1.26 -18.18
CA GLY A 257 -10.77 -1.49 -17.66
C GLY A 257 -10.51 -2.89 -17.05
N ALA A 258 -11.51 -3.78 -16.97
CA ALA A 258 -11.36 -5.10 -16.35
C ALA A 258 -10.60 -6.12 -17.23
N CYS A 259 -10.34 -5.76 -18.49
CA CYS A 259 -9.69 -6.63 -19.48
C CYS A 259 -8.22 -6.89 -19.08
N GLY A 260 -7.93 -8.09 -18.55
CA GLY A 260 -6.56 -8.56 -18.26
C GLY A 260 -6.33 -9.13 -16.86
N TYR A 261 -7.17 -8.79 -15.86
CA TYR A 261 -7.04 -9.29 -14.48
C TYR A 261 -8.17 -10.26 -14.08
N GLN A 262 -9.25 -10.30 -14.86
CA GLN A 262 -10.45 -11.07 -14.57
C GLN A 262 -10.38 -12.47 -15.18
N GLN A 263 -10.78 -13.49 -14.41
CA GLN A 263 -10.94 -14.87 -14.91
C GLN A 263 -12.40 -15.12 -15.27
N ASP A 264 -12.81 -14.76 -16.49
CA ASP A 264 -14.22 -14.79 -16.92
C ASP A 264 -14.88 -16.18 -16.77
N LYS A 265 -14.11 -17.26 -16.98
CA LYS A 265 -14.60 -18.64 -16.76
C LYS A 265 -15.09 -18.88 -15.34
N LEU A 266 -14.48 -18.23 -14.34
CA LEU A 266 -14.86 -18.40 -12.95
C LEU A 266 -16.28 -17.89 -12.68
N PHE A 267 -16.74 -16.88 -13.42
CA PHE A 267 -18.11 -16.38 -13.30
C PHE A 267 -19.10 -17.34 -13.96
N SER A 268 -18.81 -17.79 -15.19
CA SER A 268 -19.68 -18.74 -15.90
C SER A 268 -19.82 -20.07 -15.15
N ASP A 269 -18.74 -20.59 -14.58
CA ASP A 269 -18.73 -21.84 -13.81
C ASP A 269 -19.58 -21.74 -12.53
N ASN A 270 -19.86 -20.52 -12.08
CA ASN A 270 -20.67 -20.22 -10.90
C ASN A 270 -22.05 -19.66 -11.24
N GLY A 271 -22.46 -19.72 -12.51
CA GLY A 271 -23.78 -19.28 -12.97
C GLY A 271 -23.97 -17.77 -12.98
N ILE A 272 -22.88 -16.98 -13.00
CA ILE A 272 -22.91 -15.52 -12.99
C ILE A 272 -22.71 -14.99 -14.42
N ILE A 273 -23.61 -14.11 -14.85
CA ILE A 273 -23.59 -13.41 -16.14
C ILE A 273 -22.64 -12.21 -16.05
N LEU A 274 -21.72 -12.11 -16.99
CA LEU A 274 -20.86 -10.94 -17.13
C LEU A 274 -21.48 -9.95 -18.12
N GLU A 275 -21.82 -8.75 -17.64
CA GLU A 275 -22.25 -7.65 -18.50
C GLU A 275 -21.16 -6.58 -18.54
N TYR A 276 -20.69 -6.24 -19.73
CA TYR A 276 -19.70 -5.17 -19.89
C TYR A 276 -20.40 -3.83 -20.09
N ASN A 277 -20.09 -2.88 -19.22
CA ASN A 277 -20.68 -1.55 -19.25
C ASN A 277 -20.15 -0.76 -20.46
N ARG A 278 -21.01 -0.52 -21.45
CA ARG A 278 -20.69 0.30 -22.62
C ARG A 278 -21.01 1.76 -22.32
N LEU A 279 -20.12 2.43 -21.60
CA LEU A 279 -20.22 3.88 -21.38
C LEU A 279 -19.84 4.63 -22.65
N ILE A 280 -20.82 5.22 -23.33
CA ILE A 280 -20.56 6.23 -24.35
C ILE A 280 -20.31 7.55 -23.62
N ALA A 281 -19.03 7.92 -23.46
CA ALA A 281 -18.68 9.22 -22.92
C ALA A 281 -19.13 10.31 -23.89
N LEU A 282 -20.25 10.98 -23.59
CA LEU A 282 -20.64 12.21 -24.24
C LEU A 282 -19.63 13.29 -23.82
N CYS A 283 -18.65 13.54 -24.68
CA CYS A 283 -17.66 14.58 -24.47
C CYS A 283 -18.32 15.94 -24.64
N ILE A 284 -18.83 16.53 -23.56
CA ILE A 284 -19.26 17.93 -23.54
C ILE A 284 -17.99 18.78 -23.38
N GLN A 285 -17.26 19.00 -24.49
CA GLN A 285 -16.11 19.92 -24.48
C GLN A 285 -16.62 21.35 -24.28
N SER A 286 -16.28 21.98 -23.16
CA SER A 286 -16.59 23.40 -22.91
C SER A 286 -15.57 24.36 -23.54
N ILE A 287 -14.58 23.89 -24.31
CA ILE A 287 -13.55 24.74 -24.91
C ILE A 287 -13.13 24.21 -26.30
N GLY A 288 -13.55 24.92 -27.36
CA GLY A 288 -12.83 25.01 -28.64
C GLY A 288 -13.11 23.92 -29.68
N ASN A 289 -13.48 24.36 -30.89
CA ASN A 289 -13.81 23.58 -32.09
C ASN A 289 -12.99 22.30 -32.32
N TYR A 290 -13.73 21.22 -32.62
CA TYR A 290 -13.22 19.96 -33.16
C TYR A 290 -12.45 20.19 -34.48
N VAL A 291 -11.18 19.79 -34.52
CA VAL A 291 -10.42 19.59 -35.76
C VAL A 291 -10.06 18.10 -35.82
N PRO A 292 -10.63 17.32 -36.75
CA PRO A 292 -10.24 15.93 -36.93
C PRO A 292 -8.81 15.86 -37.47
N ASN A 293 -7.99 14.97 -36.91
CA ASN A 293 -6.59 14.68 -37.24
C ASN A 293 -5.51 15.59 -36.64
N SER A 294 -5.46 15.74 -35.31
CA SER A 294 -4.18 16.01 -34.64
C SER A 294 -3.95 15.07 -33.48
N SER A 295 -2.86 14.33 -33.58
CA SER A 295 -2.28 13.43 -32.59
C SER A 295 -1.89 14.22 -31.35
N TYR A 296 -2.73 14.18 -30.31
CA TYR A 296 -2.36 14.66 -28.98
C TYR A 296 -2.37 13.50 -27.99
N LEU A 297 -1.23 13.38 -27.30
CA LEU A 297 -0.99 12.48 -26.17
C LEU A 297 -2.17 12.56 -25.19
N GLY A 298 -2.97 11.48 -25.17
CA GLY A 298 -4.00 11.30 -24.17
C GLY A 298 -3.35 11.05 -22.82
N TYR A 299 -3.56 11.98 -21.89
CA TYR A 299 -3.63 11.62 -20.48
C TYR A 299 -5.00 10.95 -20.29
N PRO A 300 -5.10 9.64 -20.03
CA PRO A 300 -6.37 9.04 -19.69
C PRO A 300 -6.76 9.55 -18.30
N CYS A 301 -7.68 10.51 -18.27
CA CYS A 301 -8.43 10.84 -17.08
C CYS A 301 -9.40 9.66 -16.84
N SER A 302 -8.88 8.56 -16.30
CA SER A 302 -9.65 7.38 -15.93
C SER A 302 -10.39 7.64 -14.62
N THR A 303 -11.38 8.53 -14.67
CA THR A 303 -12.38 8.65 -13.60
C THR A 303 -13.41 7.55 -13.82
N HIS A 304 -13.18 6.39 -13.21
CA HIS A 304 -14.12 5.28 -13.20
C HIS A 304 -15.35 5.70 -12.36
N TYR A 305 -16.43 6.09 -13.03
CA TYR A 305 -17.75 6.19 -12.40
C TYR A 305 -18.43 4.81 -12.47
N LEU A 306 -18.55 4.16 -11.32
CA LEU A 306 -19.49 3.07 -11.10
C LEU A 306 -20.90 3.66 -11.04
N MET A 307 -21.68 3.53 -12.12
CA MET A 307 -23.14 3.60 -12.02
C MET A 307 -23.66 2.16 -11.94
N PHE A 308 -24.39 1.86 -10.87
CA PHE A 308 -25.18 0.65 -10.72
C PHE A 308 -26.57 0.92 -11.31
N HIS A 309 -27.06 0.03 -12.17
CA HIS A 309 -28.48 -0.09 -12.50
C HIS A 309 -29.23 -0.78 -11.36
#